data_AF-A0A6P1DY15-F1
#
_entry.id   AF-A0A6P1DY15-F1
#
_cell.length_a   1.000
_cell.length_b   1.000
_cell.length_c   1.000
_cell.angle_alpha   90.00
_cell.angle_beta   90.00
_cell.angle_gamma   90.00
#
_symmetry.space_group_name_H-M   'P 1'
#
loop_
_entity.id
_entity.type
_entity.pdbx_description
1 polymer ?
#
loop_
_entity_poly.entity_id
_entity_poly.type
_entity_poly.pdbx_seq_one_letter_code
_entity_poly.pdbx_strand_id
1 'polypeptide(L)'
;AIAAGRFKERQPPAIRGTGYVVHALEAPLWTFATTETFRDGALRAVNLGEDVDTTGAIYGQLAGAYYGGEAIPANWRACHARAEEIDAMADRFRALSDRLID
;
A
#
# COMPACT_ATOMS: atom_id res chain seq x y z
N ALA A 1 -14.51 13.01 0.19
CA ALA A 1 -13.18 13.56 -0.17
C ALA A 1 -12.46 12.60 -1.12
N ILE A 2 -12.24 11.35 -0.68
CA ILE A 2 -11.62 10.26 -1.46
C ILE A 2 -12.27 10.06 -2.84
N ALA A 3 -13.59 9.78 -2.89
CA ALA A 3 -14.30 9.48 -4.13
C ALA A 3 -14.28 10.62 -5.17
N ALA A 4 -14.07 11.86 -4.71
CA ALA A 4 -13.93 13.01 -5.58
C ALA A 4 -12.49 13.21 -6.10
N GLY A 5 -11.57 12.30 -5.82
CA GLY A 5 -10.17 12.37 -6.29
C GLY A 5 -9.31 13.44 -5.63
N ARG A 6 -9.81 14.15 -4.60
CA ARG A 6 -9.15 15.32 -4.00
C ARG A 6 -7.77 15.04 -3.41
N PHE A 7 -7.46 13.78 -3.11
CA PHE A 7 -6.12 13.38 -2.70
C PHE A 7 -5.06 13.73 -3.76
N LYS A 8 -5.40 13.76 -5.06
CA LYS A 8 -4.47 14.10 -6.14
C LYS A 8 -4.09 15.58 -6.20
N GLU A 9 -4.92 16.45 -5.63
CA GLU A 9 -4.78 17.91 -5.70
C GLU A 9 -4.16 18.51 -4.43
N ARG A 10 -4.04 17.70 -3.38
CA ARG A 10 -3.57 18.12 -2.06
C ARG A 10 -2.11 17.75 -1.86
N GLN A 11 -1.47 18.46 -0.94
CA GLN A 11 -0.08 18.24 -0.52
C GLN A 11 -0.01 18.26 1.02
N PRO A 12 0.99 17.60 1.63
CA PRO A 12 1.31 17.83 3.04
C PRO A 12 1.50 19.34 3.33
N PRO A 13 1.04 19.87 4.48
CA PRO A 13 0.48 19.14 5.63
C PRO A 13 -1.04 18.86 5.55
N ALA A 14 -1.71 19.16 4.43
CA ALA A 14 -3.14 18.88 4.28
C ALA A 14 -3.45 17.39 4.04
N ILE A 15 -2.50 16.65 3.45
CA ILE A 15 -2.50 15.18 3.44
C ILE A 15 -1.93 14.70 4.78
N ARG A 16 -2.69 13.86 5.47
CA ARG A 16 -2.33 13.29 6.78
C ARG A 16 -2.68 11.82 6.83
N GLY A 17 -1.83 11.01 7.43
CA GLY A 17 -2.09 9.59 7.71
C GLY A 17 -2.43 9.43 9.18
N THR A 18 -3.67 9.71 9.58
CA THR A 18 -4.10 9.58 10.99
C THR A 18 -5.00 8.36 11.14
N GLY A 19 -5.27 7.91 12.37
CA GLY A 19 -6.23 6.82 12.65
C GLY A 19 -7.69 7.13 12.30
N TYR A 20 -8.00 8.28 11.68
CA TYR A 20 -9.31 8.56 11.13
C TYR A 20 -9.40 7.92 9.74
N VAL A 21 -10.39 7.06 9.52
CA VAL A 21 -10.52 6.23 8.31
C VAL A 21 -10.38 6.98 6.99
N VAL A 22 -10.84 8.23 6.91
CA VAL A 22 -10.70 9.04 5.70
C VAL A 22 -9.23 9.39 5.45
N HIS A 23 -8.48 9.78 6.47
CA HIS A 23 -7.06 10.09 6.38
C HIS A 23 -6.21 8.84 6.15
N ALA A 24 -6.55 7.74 6.84
CA ALA A 24 -5.92 6.44 6.66
C ALA A 24 -6.00 5.93 5.21
N LEU A 25 -7.02 6.36 4.44
CA LEU A 25 -7.13 6.06 3.01
C LEU A 25 -6.59 7.17 2.10
N GLU A 26 -6.71 8.45 2.49
CA GLU A 26 -6.28 9.60 1.68
C GLU A 26 -4.76 9.62 1.48
N ALA A 27 -4.00 9.37 2.55
CA ALA A 27 -2.54 9.40 2.52
C ALA A 27 -1.90 8.30 1.64
N PRO A 28 -2.31 7.02 1.73
CA PRO A 28 -1.83 5.98 0.83
C PRO A 28 -2.18 6.24 -0.64
N LEU A 29 -3.40 6.73 -0.91
CA LEU A 29 -3.83 7.05 -2.28
C LEU A 29 -3.06 8.23 -2.87
N TRP A 30 -2.81 9.28 -2.09
CA TRP A 30 -1.94 10.38 -2.52
C TRP A 30 -0.52 9.89 -2.80
N THR A 31 0.03 9.05 -1.92
CA THR A 31 1.38 8.51 -2.11
C THR A 31 1.47 7.66 -3.37
N PHE A 32 0.52 6.74 -3.56
CA PHE A 32 0.43 5.90 -4.75
C PHE A 32 0.26 6.71 -6.03
N ALA A 33 -0.56 7.76 -6.02
CA ALA A 33 -0.81 8.59 -7.20
C ALA A 33 0.34 9.55 -7.55
N THR A 34 1.32 9.74 -6.65
CA THR A 34 2.42 10.71 -6.82
C THR A 34 3.80 10.06 -6.87
N THR A 35 3.87 8.72 -6.88
CA THR A 35 5.12 7.95 -6.98
C THR A 35 5.01 6.90 -8.08
N GLU A 36 6.16 6.54 -8.64
CA GLU A 36 6.24 5.66 -9.82
C GLU A 36 6.83 4.27 -9.50
N THR A 37 7.34 4.08 -8.29
CA THR A 37 7.92 2.82 -7.84
C THR A 37 7.36 2.41 -6.49
N PHE A 38 7.28 1.09 -6.24
CA PHE A 38 6.87 0.57 -4.93
C PHE A 38 7.72 1.19 -3.81
N ARG A 39 9.05 1.23 -4.01
CA ARG A 39 10.02 1.73 -3.03
C ARG A 39 9.79 3.19 -2.70
N ASP A 40 9.67 4.07 -3.70
CA ASP A 40 9.55 5.50 -3.46
C ASP A 40 8.23 5.84 -2.77
N GLY A 41 7.14 5.18 -3.16
CA GLY A 41 5.87 5.34 -2.47
C GLY A 41 5.89 4.76 -1.06
N ALA A 42 6.52 3.60 -0.82
CA ALA A 42 6.62 3.04 0.53
C ALA A 42 7.37 4.00 1.47
N LEU A 43 8.50 4.54 1.00
CA LEU A 43 9.28 5.53 1.74
C LEU A 43 8.48 6.82 1.95
N ARG A 44 7.75 7.30 0.95
CA ARG A 44 6.93 8.51 1.09
C ARG A 44 5.77 8.31 2.08
N ALA A 45 5.12 7.15 2.06
CA ALA A 45 4.02 6.82 2.95
C ALA A 45 4.47 6.84 4.42
N VAL A 46 5.59 6.20 4.75
CA VAL A 46 6.10 6.18 6.13
C VAL A 46 6.67 7.53 6.57
N ASN A 47 7.26 8.31 5.66
CA ASN A 47 7.78 9.64 5.96
C ASN A 47 6.69 10.72 6.09
N LEU A 48 5.42 10.41 5.78
CA LEU A 48 4.30 11.31 6.07
C LEU A 48 4.07 11.46 7.59
N GLY A 49 4.50 10.49 8.38
CA GLY A 49 4.38 10.49 9.84
C GLY A 49 2.97 10.12 10.34
N GLU A 50 2.74 10.42 11.62
CA GLU A 50 1.52 10.08 12.36
C GLU A 50 1.29 8.55 12.45
N ASP A 51 0.29 8.01 11.76
CA ASP A 51 -0.09 6.59 11.74
C ASP A 51 0.60 5.87 10.57
N VAL A 52 1.91 5.68 10.74
CA VAL A 52 2.82 5.19 9.69
C VAL A 52 2.62 3.72 9.36
N ASP A 53 2.23 2.91 10.34
CA ASP A 53 1.96 1.49 10.19
C ASP A 53 0.67 1.26 9.40
N THR A 54 -0.41 1.97 9.73
CA THR A 54 -1.66 1.89 8.95
C THR A 54 -1.48 2.42 7.53
N THR A 55 -0.84 3.59 7.39
CA THR A 55 -0.59 4.22 6.08
C THR A 55 0.29 3.32 5.21
N GLY A 56 1.38 2.78 5.77
CA GLY A 56 2.28 1.87 5.08
C GLY A 56 1.61 0.56 4.68
N ALA A 57 0.77 -0.03 5.55
CA ALA A 57 0.06 -1.27 5.26
C ALA A 57 -0.97 -1.13 4.13
N ILE A 58 -1.75 -0.04 4.12
CA ILE A 58 -2.72 0.24 3.06
C ILE A 58 -2.00 0.55 1.73
N TYR A 59 -0.94 1.35 1.78
CA TYR A 59 -0.11 1.62 0.60
C TYR A 59 0.48 0.31 0.04
N GLY A 60 1.02 -0.55 0.91
CA GLY A 60 1.63 -1.82 0.52
C GLY A 60 0.67 -2.76 -0.20
N GLN A 61 -0.60 -2.81 0.23
CA GLN A 61 -1.65 -3.58 -0.47
C GLN A 61 -1.92 -3.03 -1.88
N LEU A 62 -2.11 -1.72 -2.02
CA LEU A 62 -2.39 -1.07 -3.30
C LEU A 62 -1.21 -1.20 -4.27
N ALA A 63 -0.02 -0.81 -3.81
CA ALA A 63 1.19 -0.81 -4.59
C ALA A 63 1.66 -2.24 -4.92
N GLY A 64 1.53 -3.18 -3.98
CA GLY A 64 1.86 -4.59 -4.20
C GLY A 64 0.96 -5.24 -5.25
N ALA A 65 -0.33 -4.95 -5.25
CA ALA A 65 -1.25 -5.42 -6.27
C ALA A 65 -0.97 -4.82 -7.66
N TYR A 66 -0.53 -3.56 -7.72
CA TYR A 66 -0.27 -2.85 -8.97
C TYR A 66 1.12 -3.14 -9.57
N TYR A 67 2.18 -3.02 -8.78
CA TYR A 67 3.57 -3.21 -9.22
C TYR A 67 4.03 -4.67 -9.17
N GLY A 68 3.30 -5.54 -8.45
CA GLY A 68 3.67 -6.93 -8.20
C GLY A 68 4.64 -7.11 -7.04
N GLY A 69 4.66 -8.32 -6.45
CA GLY A 69 5.51 -8.64 -5.30
C GLY A 69 7.01 -8.50 -5.57
N GLU A 70 7.45 -8.74 -6.82
CA GLU A 70 8.84 -8.59 -7.22
C GLU A 70 9.33 -7.13 -7.24
N ALA A 71 8.41 -6.15 -7.30
CA ALA A 71 8.78 -4.73 -7.21
C ALA A 71 9.15 -4.29 -5.78
N ILE A 72 8.84 -5.11 -4.77
CA ILE A 72 9.25 -4.86 -3.40
C ILE A 72 10.76 -5.15 -3.29
N PRO A 73 11.58 -4.19 -2.77
CA PRO A 73 13.00 -4.41 -2.58
C PRO A 73 13.30 -5.76 -1.91
N ALA A 74 14.17 -6.55 -2.52
CA ALA A 74 14.43 -7.93 -2.10
C ALA A 74 14.88 -8.02 -0.63
N ASN A 75 15.66 -7.05 -0.17
CA ASN A 75 16.10 -6.95 1.22
C ASN A 75 14.94 -6.68 2.20
N TRP A 76 13.85 -6.04 1.76
CA TRP A 76 12.65 -5.84 2.58
C TRP A 76 11.82 -7.12 2.63
N ARG A 77 11.64 -7.81 1.49
CA ARG A 77 10.94 -9.10 1.44
C ARG A 77 11.62 -10.16 2.30
N ALA A 78 12.96 -10.23 2.24
CA ALA A 78 13.74 -11.19 3.00
C ALA A 78 13.69 -10.98 4.53
N CYS A 79 13.30 -9.80 5.00
CA CYS A 79 13.24 -9.49 6.43
C CYS A 79 11.83 -9.65 7.04
N HIS A 80 10.80 -9.94 6.24
CA HIS A 80 9.43 -10.01 6.74
C HIS A 80 9.18 -11.32 7.50
N ALA A 81 8.67 -11.22 8.72
CA ALA A 81 8.30 -12.38 9.51
C ALA A 81 7.22 -13.20 8.79
N ARG A 82 7.35 -14.53 8.78
CA ARG A 82 6.37 -15.45 8.18
C ARG A 82 6.13 -15.21 6.68
N ALA A 83 7.14 -14.72 5.94
CA ALA A 83 7.05 -14.46 4.50
C ALA A 83 6.50 -15.68 3.73
N GLU A 84 7.05 -16.87 3.97
CA GLU A 84 6.59 -18.12 3.34
C GLU A 84 5.10 -18.42 3.59
N GLU A 85 4.60 -18.16 4.80
CA GLU A 85 3.19 -18.39 5.13
C GLU A 85 2.26 -17.39 4.44
N ILE A 86 2.71 -16.14 4.29
CA ILE A 86 1.97 -15.08 3.61
C ILE A 86 1.91 -15.37 2.12
N ASP A 87 3.03 -15.73 1.50
CA ASP A 87 3.10 -16.11 0.08
C ASP A 87 2.20 -17.31 -0.20
N ALA A 88 2.29 -18.37 0.62
CA ALA A 88 1.43 -19.54 0.50
C ALA A 88 -0.06 -19.22 0.71
N MET A 89 -0.40 -18.18 1.49
CA MET A 89 -1.78 -17.72 1.63
C MET A 89 -2.26 -16.94 0.41
N ALA A 90 -1.41 -16.08 -0.15
CA ALA A 90 -1.69 -15.36 -1.39
C ALA A 90 -1.94 -16.33 -2.56
N ASP A 91 -1.11 -17.36 -2.71
CA ASP A 91 -1.26 -18.39 -3.74
C ASP A 91 -2.58 -19.17 -3.59
N ARG A 92 -2.95 -19.52 -2.35
CA ARG A 92 -4.23 -20.19 -2.08
C ARG A 92 -5.43 -19.31 -2.43
N PHE A 93 -5.39 -18.02 -2.09
CA PHE A 93 -6.44 -17.09 -2.48
C PHE A 93 -6.53 -16.91 -3.99
N ARG A 94 -5.38 -16.85 -4.68
CA ARG A 94 -5.37 -16.77 -6.14
C ARG A 94 -5.99 -18.01 -6.78
N ALA A 95 -5.56 -19.21 -6.37
CA ALA A 95 -6.11 -20.47 -6.88
C ALA A 95 -7.62 -20.61 -6.59
N LEU A 96 -8.10 -20.12 -5.44
CA LEU A 96 -9.53 -20.09 -5.14
C LEU A 96 -10.27 -19.10 -6.06
N SER A 97 -9.70 -17.93 -6.31
CA SER A 97 -10.28 -16.93 -7.21
C SER A 97 -10.41 -17.45 -8.63
N ASP A 98 -9.36 -18.10 -9.15
CA ASP A 98 -9.37 -18.64 -10.51
C ASP A 98 -10.49 -19.69 -10.67
N ARG A 99 -10.68 -20.56 -9.66
CA ARG A 99 -11.77 -21.57 -9.62
C ARG A 99 -13.19 -21.01 -9.51
N LEU A 100 -13.36 -19.77 -9.03
CA LEU A 100 -14.69 -19.15 -8.88
C LEU A 100 -15.10 -18.35 -10.12
N ILE A 101 -14.12 -17.99 -10.95
CA ILE A 101 -14.32 -17.20 -12.17
C ILE A 101 -14.48 -18.12 -13.40
N ASP A 102 -13.97 -19.35 -13.33
CA ASP A 102 -14.27 -20.47 -14.24
C ASP A 102 -15.65 -21.11 -13.97
#